data_AF-A0A3C0N4L1-F1
#
_entry.id   AF-A0A3C0N4L1-F1
#
_cell.length_a   1.000
_cell.length_b   1.000
_cell.length_c   1.000
_cell.angle_alpha   90.00
_cell.angle_beta   90.00
_cell.angle_gamma   90.00
#
_symmetry.space_group_name_H-M   'P 1'
#
loop_
_entity.id
_entity.type
_entity.pdbx_description
1 polymer ?
#
loop_
_entity_poly.entity_id
_entity_poly.type
_entity_poly.pdbx_seq_one_letter_code
_entity_poly.pdbx_strand_id
1 'polypeptide(L)'
;MSKFQLFDAVNLIEEISLTDGGVAPPGTAGAIVEVFNNGEAYLVELFGGLVKAEVGGDFTPANQDEPDAFMETLGVETVYPHQLQLVKSARELMGVREHLTTVLDNLSDDLVAEVRDFAEFLQQKQQQKQVS
;
A
#
# COMPACT_ATOMS: atom_id res chain seq x y z
N MET A 1 7.37 10.57 -13.48
CA MET A 1 7.20 9.95 -12.16
C MET A 1 5.76 9.54 -12.04
N SER A 2 5.49 8.36 -11.47
CA SER A 2 4.12 7.89 -11.25
C SER A 2 3.38 8.86 -10.34
N LYS A 3 2.08 9.04 -10.56
CA LYS A 3 1.22 9.91 -9.74
C LYS A 3 1.06 9.37 -8.32
N PHE A 4 1.07 8.05 -8.19
CA PHE A 4 0.96 7.31 -6.94
C PHE A 4 2.09 6.27 -6.83
N GLN A 5 2.34 5.81 -5.60
CA GLN A 5 3.39 4.86 -5.23
C GLN A 5 2.81 3.60 -4.57
N LEU A 6 3.62 2.55 -4.52
CA LEU A 6 3.31 1.33 -3.78
C LEU A 6 2.97 1.67 -2.32
N PHE A 7 1.89 1.09 -1.80
CA PHE A 7 1.31 1.32 -0.47
C PHE A 7 0.68 2.69 -0.21
N ASP A 8 0.50 3.52 -1.24
CA ASP A 8 -0.37 4.70 -1.10
C ASP A 8 -1.81 4.24 -0.82
N ALA A 9 -2.45 4.84 0.18
CA ALA A 9 -3.88 4.70 0.41
C ALA A 9 -4.63 5.65 -0.51
N VAL A 10 -5.59 5.11 -1.23
CA VAL A 10 -6.37 5.80 -2.27
C VAL A 10 -7.86 5.55 -2.07
N ASN A 11 -8.68 6.41 -2.66
CA ASN A 11 -10.09 6.15 -2.87
C ASN A 11 -10.40 6.15 -4.36
N LEU A 12 -11.36 5.31 -4.77
CA LEU A 12 -11.99 5.45 -6.07
C LEU A 12 -12.76 6.77 -6.16
N ILE A 13 -12.70 7.44 -7.31
CA ILE A 13 -13.53 8.63 -7.58
C ILE A 13 -14.64 8.35 -8.59
N GLU A 14 -14.65 7.16 -9.19
CA GLU A 14 -15.70 6.67 -10.06
C GLU A 14 -15.99 5.19 -9.77
N GLU A 15 -17.10 4.70 -10.29
CA GLU A 15 -17.49 3.30 -10.19
C GLU A 15 -16.61 2.42 -11.09
N ILE A 16 -16.20 1.25 -10.60
CA ILE A 16 -15.53 0.23 -11.43
C ILE A 16 -16.21 -1.12 -11.29
N SER A 17 -16.16 -1.92 -12.35
CA SER A 17 -16.56 -3.34 -12.31
C SER A 17 -15.45 -4.18 -11.70
N LEU A 18 -15.83 -5.11 -10.83
CA LEU A 18 -14.93 -6.08 -10.21
C LEU A 18 -14.87 -7.37 -11.05
N THR A 19 -13.77 -8.10 -10.95
CA THR A 19 -13.53 -9.34 -11.70
C THR A 19 -14.52 -10.44 -11.33
N ASP A 20 -15.07 -10.43 -10.11
CA ASP A 20 -16.08 -11.37 -9.63
C ASP A 20 -17.52 -11.04 -10.12
N GLY A 21 -17.67 -9.96 -10.90
CA GLY A 21 -18.96 -9.47 -11.38
C GLY A 21 -19.64 -8.46 -10.45
N GLY A 22 -19.03 -8.13 -9.32
CA GLY A 22 -19.43 -7.06 -8.43
C GLY A 22 -19.08 -5.67 -8.97
N VAL A 23 -19.38 -4.65 -8.16
CA VAL A 23 -19.13 -3.24 -8.50
C VAL A 23 -18.60 -2.54 -7.26
N ALA A 24 -17.51 -1.78 -7.41
CA ALA A 24 -17.00 -0.89 -6.37
C ALA A 24 -17.41 0.56 -6.67
N PRO A 25 -18.20 1.20 -5.79
CA PRO A 25 -18.67 2.57 -6.00
C PRO A 25 -17.57 3.63 -5.78
N PRO A 26 -17.81 4.89 -6.18
CA PRO A 26 -16.98 6.01 -5.78
C PRO A 26 -16.86 6.10 -4.26
N GLY A 27 -15.66 6.39 -3.76
CA GLY A 27 -15.35 6.46 -2.34
C GLY A 27 -14.85 5.14 -1.74
N THR A 28 -14.88 4.02 -2.49
CA THR A 28 -14.27 2.76 -2.04
C THR A 28 -12.78 2.97 -1.76
N ALA A 29 -12.37 2.59 -0.56
CA ALA A 29 -10.99 2.67 -0.12
C ALA A 29 -10.15 1.59 -0.78
N GLY A 30 -8.88 1.89 -1.04
CA GLY A 30 -7.95 0.91 -1.55
C GLY A 30 -6.50 1.22 -1.20
N ALA A 31 -5.64 0.24 -1.43
CA ALA A 31 -4.20 0.37 -1.32
C ALA A 31 -3.52 -0.06 -2.62
N ILE A 32 -2.54 0.72 -3.06
CA ILE A 32 -1.75 0.35 -4.24
C ILE A 32 -0.82 -0.80 -3.86
N VAL A 33 -0.94 -1.92 -4.58
CA VAL A 33 -0.11 -3.12 -4.39
C VAL A 33 0.83 -3.38 -5.57
N GLU A 34 0.64 -2.69 -6.70
CA GLU A 34 1.59 -2.70 -7.82
C GLU A 34 1.49 -1.42 -8.66
N VAL A 35 2.61 -0.98 -9.25
CA VAL A 35 2.67 0.16 -10.18
C VAL A 35 3.14 -0.32 -11.56
N PHE A 36 2.26 -0.25 -12.56
CA PHE A 36 2.59 -0.67 -13.93
C PHE A 36 3.11 0.49 -14.77
N ASN A 37 4.10 0.21 -15.62
CA ASN A 37 4.62 1.12 -16.65
C ASN A 37 4.84 2.56 -16.16
N ASN A 38 5.55 2.74 -15.04
CA ASN A 38 5.79 4.07 -14.45
C ASN A 38 4.52 4.87 -14.09
N GLY A 39 3.43 4.18 -13.75
CA GLY A 39 2.18 4.78 -13.29
C GLY A 39 1.17 5.05 -14.39
N GLU A 40 1.20 4.29 -15.49
CA GLU A 40 0.09 4.29 -16.46
C GLU A 40 -1.14 3.56 -15.90
N ALA A 41 -0.91 2.53 -15.09
CA ALA A 41 -1.94 1.77 -14.39
C ALA A 41 -1.40 1.28 -13.03
N TYR A 42 -2.32 0.86 -12.17
CA TYR A 42 -2.03 0.42 -10.81
C TYR A 42 -2.83 -0.84 -10.50
N LEU A 43 -2.22 -1.79 -9.79
CA LEU A 43 -2.97 -2.85 -9.15
C LEU A 43 -3.37 -2.34 -7.76
N VAL A 44 -4.66 -2.35 -7.46
CA VAL A 44 -5.21 -1.82 -6.21
C VAL A 44 -6.04 -2.88 -5.52
N GLU A 45 -5.69 -3.18 -4.27
CA GLU A 45 -6.56 -3.92 -3.37
C GLU A 45 -7.65 -2.98 -2.86
N LEU A 46 -8.92 -3.32 -3.13
CA LEU A 46 -10.10 -2.53 -2.76
C LEU A 46 -10.77 -3.13 -1.54
N PHE A 47 -11.17 -2.27 -0.62
CA PHE A 47 -11.68 -2.66 0.69
C PHE A 47 -13.16 -2.30 0.85
N GLY A 48 -13.90 -3.20 1.50
CA GLY A 48 -15.32 -3.04 1.80
C GLY A 48 -15.56 -2.52 3.21
N GLY A 49 -16.50 -3.15 3.91
CA GLY A 49 -16.80 -2.84 5.30
C GLY A 49 -15.95 -3.62 6.30
N LEU A 50 -16.09 -3.25 7.58
CA LEU A 50 -15.67 -4.13 8.68
C LEU A 50 -16.63 -5.31 8.75
N VAL A 51 -16.07 -6.51 8.71
CA VAL A 51 -16.80 -7.77 8.79
C VAL A 51 -16.14 -8.73 9.77
N LYS A 52 -16.86 -9.79 10.10
CA LYS A 52 -16.32 -10.97 10.80
C LYS A 52 -16.74 -12.23 10.07
N ALA A 53 -15.91 -13.27 10.20
CA ALA A 53 -16.19 -14.58 9.61
C ALA A 53 -17.13 -15.39 10.50
N GLU A 54 -18.19 -15.92 9.89
CA GLU A 54 -19.04 -16.93 10.50
C GLU A 54 -18.40 -18.32 10.35
N VAL A 55 -18.83 -19.27 11.17
CA VAL A 55 -18.34 -20.67 11.16
C VAL A 55 -18.55 -21.35 9.79
N GLY A 56 -19.46 -20.82 8.97
CA GLY A 56 -19.74 -21.28 7.61
C GLY A 56 -18.88 -20.65 6.50
N GLY A 57 -18.02 -19.67 6.82
CA GLY A 57 -17.17 -18.98 5.86
C GLY A 57 -17.78 -17.71 5.23
N ASP A 58 -19.05 -17.40 5.52
CA ASP A 58 -19.68 -16.14 5.13
C ASP A 58 -19.23 -14.98 6.04
N PHE A 59 -19.30 -13.76 5.51
CA PHE A 59 -18.98 -12.53 6.24
C PHE A 59 -20.23 -11.79 6.67
N THR A 60 -20.24 -11.32 7.92
CA THR A 60 -21.30 -10.46 8.46
C THR A 60 -20.73 -9.11 8.90
N PRO A 61 -21.49 -8.01 8.77
CA PRO A 61 -21.03 -6.70 9.24
C PRO A 61 -20.62 -6.73 10.72
N ALA A 62 -19.50 -6.09 11.03
CA ALA A 62 -18.94 -6.02 12.38
C ALA A 62 -18.64 -4.57 12.78
N ASN A 63 -18.54 -4.35 14.09
CA ASN A 63 -18.07 -3.09 14.66
C ASN A 63 -16.58 -3.15 14.97
N GLN A 64 -15.94 -1.98 15.08
CA GLN A 64 -14.50 -1.87 15.35
C GLN A 64 -14.07 -2.46 16.70
N ASP A 65 -14.98 -2.53 17.67
CA ASP A 65 -14.71 -3.07 19.00
C ASP A 65 -14.85 -4.60 19.09
N GLU A 66 -15.29 -5.25 18.01
CA GLU A 66 -15.41 -6.70 17.97
C GLU A 66 -14.03 -7.34 17.70
N PRO A 67 -13.60 -8.33 18.51
CA PRO A 67 -12.22 -8.82 18.50
C PRO A 67 -11.82 -9.53 17.20
N ASP A 68 -12.80 -10.09 16.48
CA ASP A 68 -12.59 -10.82 15.23
C ASP A 68 -13.01 -9.98 14.01
N ALA A 69 -13.21 -8.67 14.18
CA ALA A 69 -13.53 -7.76 13.08
C ALA A 69 -12.28 -7.44 12.26
N PHE A 70 -12.43 -7.52 10.94
CA PHE A 70 -11.40 -7.13 9.98
C PHE A 70 -12.05 -6.42 8.78
N MET A 71 -11.25 -5.67 8.04
CA MET A 71 -11.72 -5.03 6.81
C MET A 71 -11.78 -6.07 5.70
N GLU A 72 -12.92 -6.23 5.05
CA GLU A 72 -13.01 -7.16 3.92
C GLU A 72 -12.28 -6.63 2.67
N THR A 73 -11.71 -7.53 1.90
CA THR A 73 -11.19 -7.25 0.56
C THR A 73 -12.28 -7.53 -0.45
N LEU A 74 -12.71 -6.51 -1.19
CA LEU A 74 -13.68 -6.63 -2.29
C LEU A 74 -13.04 -7.26 -3.54
N GLY A 75 -11.78 -6.95 -3.78
CA GLY A 75 -11.06 -7.45 -4.95
C GLY A 75 -9.70 -6.78 -5.13
N VAL A 76 -8.90 -7.31 -6.05
CA VAL A 76 -7.62 -6.73 -6.46
C VAL A 76 -7.72 -6.41 -7.94
N GLU A 77 -7.82 -5.13 -8.27
CA GLU A 77 -8.21 -4.68 -9.60
C GLU A 77 -7.17 -3.77 -10.24
N THR A 78 -7.07 -3.85 -11.57
CA THR A 78 -6.27 -2.90 -12.34
C THR A 78 -7.07 -1.61 -12.55
N VAL A 79 -6.54 -0.50 -12.03
CA VAL A 79 -7.18 0.82 -12.09
C VAL A 79 -6.22 1.87 -12.65
N TYR A 80 -6.79 2.97 -13.14
CA TYR A 80 -6.05 4.01 -13.84
C TYR A 80 -5.93 5.29 -13.00
N PRO A 81 -4.91 6.14 -13.26
CA PRO A 81 -4.65 7.33 -12.45
C PRO A 81 -5.79 8.34 -12.33
N HIS A 82 -6.73 8.34 -13.30
CA HIS A 82 -7.89 9.22 -13.31
C HIS A 82 -9.02 8.71 -12.40
N GLN A 83 -8.99 7.44 -12.01
CA GLN A 83 -10.01 6.80 -11.16
C GLN A 83 -9.66 6.92 -9.67
N LEU A 84 -8.49 7.45 -9.34
CA LEU A 84 -7.92 7.46 -8.00
C LEU A 84 -7.73 8.87 -7.43
N GLN A 85 -8.02 8.99 -6.14
CA GLN A 85 -7.63 10.10 -5.29
C GLN A 85 -6.73 9.61 -4.17
N LEU A 86 -5.57 10.26 -3.97
CA LEU A 86 -4.69 9.97 -2.84
C LEU A 86 -5.36 10.39 -1.54
N VAL A 87 -5.38 9.49 -0.56
CA VAL A 87 -5.86 9.75 0.81
C VAL A 87 -4.68 9.98 1.73
N LYS A 88 -3.71 9.05 1.74
CA LYS A 88 -2.46 9.15 2.50
C LYS A 88 -1.35 8.48 1.72
N SER A 89 -0.16 9.08 1.74
CA SER A 89 1.01 8.47 1.11
C SER A 89 1.53 7.29 1.93
N ALA A 90 2.21 6.36 1.26
CA ALA A 90 2.92 5.25 1.91
C ALA A 90 3.85 5.75 3.03
N ARG A 91 4.51 6.90 2.81
CA ARG A 91 5.39 7.53 3.80
C ARG A 91 4.67 8.00 5.07
N GLU A 92 3.40 8.36 4.97
CA GLU A 92 2.59 8.77 6.13
C GLU A 92 2.02 7.57 6.90
N LEU A 93 1.83 6.44 6.23
CA LEU A 93 1.28 5.22 6.81
C LEU A 93 2.36 4.30 7.39
N MET A 94 3.53 4.27 6.76
CA MET A 94 4.61 3.35 7.08
C MET A 94 5.66 4.00 7.97
N GLY A 95 6.27 3.20 8.83
CA GLY A 95 7.49 3.60 9.52
C GLY A 95 8.65 3.79 8.53
N VAL A 96 9.66 4.56 8.94
CA VAL A 96 10.81 4.92 8.08
C VAL A 96 11.56 3.69 7.59
N ARG A 97 11.61 2.61 8.39
CA ARG A 97 12.32 1.38 8.02
C ARG A 97 11.55 0.60 6.96
N GLU A 98 10.24 0.45 7.17
CA GLU A 98 9.35 -0.25 6.27
C GLU A 98 9.30 0.45 4.91
N HIS A 99 9.18 1.79 4.91
CA HIS A 99 9.22 2.58 3.69
C HIS A 99 10.56 2.45 2.96
N LEU A 100 11.69 2.42 3.68
CA LEU A 100 13.00 2.22 3.07
C LEU A 100 13.10 0.85 2.37
N THR A 101 12.63 -0.23 3.01
CA THR A 101 12.61 -1.55 2.39
C THR A 101 11.85 -1.54 1.07
N THR A 102 10.68 -0.91 1.02
CA THR A 102 9.89 -0.78 -0.21
C THR A 102 10.62 0.00 -1.31
N VAL A 103 11.35 1.05 -0.95
CA VAL A 103 12.17 1.78 -1.92
C VAL A 103 13.29 0.88 -2.45
N LEU A 104 13.94 0.11 -1.59
CA LEU A 104 15.02 -0.80 -1.97
C LEU A 104 14.57 -1.91 -2.92
N ASP A 105 13.36 -2.47 -2.74
CA ASP A 105 12.81 -3.51 -3.62
C ASP A 105 12.64 -3.06 -5.08
N ASN A 106 12.58 -1.75 -5.32
CA ASN A 106 12.43 -1.15 -6.65
C ASN A 106 13.75 -0.67 -7.28
N LEU A 107 14.87 -0.78 -6.56
CA LEU A 107 16.20 -0.39 -7.05
C LEU A 107 16.93 -1.59 -7.66
N SER A 108 17.81 -1.33 -8.63
CA SER A 108 18.74 -2.35 -9.10
C SER A 108 19.80 -2.67 -8.05
N ASP A 109 20.37 -3.87 -8.10
CA ASP A 109 21.42 -4.33 -7.16
C ASP A 109 22.58 -3.34 -7.01
N ASP A 110 23.02 -2.72 -8.11
CA ASP A 110 24.09 -1.71 -8.09
C ASP A 110 23.72 -0.48 -7.24
N LEU A 111 22.48 0.00 -7.35
CA LEU A 111 21.99 1.14 -6.57
C LEU A 111 21.74 0.74 -5.11
N VAL A 112 21.28 -0.49 -4.86
CA VAL A 112 21.16 -1.02 -3.49
C VAL A 112 22.54 -1.10 -2.82
N ALA A 113 23.60 -1.47 -3.56
CA ALA A 113 24.97 -1.47 -3.06
C ALA A 113 25.43 -0.06 -2.66
N GLU A 114 25.10 0.99 -3.43
CA GLU A 114 25.39 2.37 -3.05
C GLU A 114 24.68 2.79 -1.75
N VAL A 115 23.42 2.39 -1.56
CA VAL A 115 22.68 2.66 -0.32
C VAL A 115 23.31 1.93 0.87
N ARG A 116 23.75 0.68 0.70
CA ARG A 116 24.49 -0.07 1.72
C ARG A 116 25.77 0.66 2.13
N ASP A 117 26.60 1.04 1.16
CA ASP A 117 27.88 1.70 1.44
C ASP A 117 27.67 3.03 2.18
N PHE A 118 26.62 3.78 1.82
CA PHE A 118 26.21 4.97 2.56
C PHE A 118 25.77 4.66 4.00
N ALA A 119 25.00 3.60 4.21
CA ALA A 119 24.57 3.18 5.54
C ALA A 119 25.77 2.75 6.43
N GLU A 120 26.74 2.02 5.86
CA GLU A 120 27.98 1.65 6.54
C GLU A 120 28.80 2.90 6.94
N PHE A 121 28.91 3.88 6.04
CA PHE A 121 29.52 5.16 6.36
C PHE A 121 28.84 5.87 7.54
N LEU A 122 27.50 5.90 7.57
CA LEU A 122 26.75 6.48 8.69
C LEU A 122 27.02 5.74 10.00
N GLN A 123 27.10 4.41 9.97
CA GLN A 123 27.43 3.60 11.14
C GLN A 123 28.82 3.93 11.68
N GLN A 124 29.84 4.04 10.82
CA GLN A 124 31.19 4.44 11.20
C GLN A 124 31.22 5.85 11.82
N LYS A 125 30.51 6.80 11.20
CA LYS A 125 30.39 8.18 11.69
C LYS A 125 29.74 8.24 13.08
N GLN A 126 28.75 7.39 13.35
CA GLN A 126 28.11 7.30 14.66
C GLN A 126 29.07 6.77 15.73
N GLN A 127 29.85 5.74 15.42
CA GLN A 127 30.84 5.19 16.35
C GLN A 127 31.92 6.21 16.70
N GLN A 128 32.42 6.96 15.72
CA GLN A 128 33.43 8.01 15.96
C GLN A 128 32.91 9.12 16.88
N LYS A 129 31.61 9.46 16.80
CA LYS A 129 30.98 10.43 17.70
C LYS A 129 30.77 9.93 19.14
N GLN A 130 30.74 8.62 19.37
CA GLN A 130 30.60 8.06 20.72
C GLN A 130 31.93 7.90 21.46
N VAL A 131 33.05 7.95 20.73
CA VAL A 131 34.41 7.82 21.27
C VAL A 131 35.06 9.19 21.54
N SER A 132 34.40 10.29 21.12
CA SER A 132 34.79 11.69 21.40
C SER A 132 33.98 12.25 22.56
#